data_AF-A0AAQ3NYR0-F1
#
_entry.id   AF-A0AAQ3NYR0-F1
#
_cell.length_a   1.000
_cell.length_b   1.000
_cell.length_c   1.000
_cell.angle_alpha   90.00
_cell.angle_beta   90.00
_cell.angle_gamma   90.00
#
_symmetry.space_group_name_H-M   'P 1'
#
loop_
_entity.id
_entity.type
_entity.pdbx_description
1 polymer ?
#
loop_
_entity_poly.entity_id
_entity_poly.type
_entity_poly.pdbx_seq_one_letter_code
_entity_poly.pdbx_strand_id
1 'polypeptide(L)'
;MKKGILEVLVVNAKGIIHTNLVGTPSYYVIIECGTQTRITKVSSGKHEKPRWNEKFMFDLSEFDCKNSTYLKCRIMDKELFRNAGFVGEAKIFIGGILLEGSEQGDIEIEPAAYNVVLQDHTYKGQIKIGFKFIANNNEKYLIEKPDQFKASEKKESSSNSIFGWIWRISLWKILFFCQHKSSKSH
;
A
#
# COMPACT_ATOMS: atom_id res chain seq x y z
N MET A 1 -22.56 13.64 -10.49
CA MET A 1 -21.95 13.07 -9.28
C MET A 1 -21.04 14.12 -8.68
N LYS A 2 -21.08 14.31 -7.37
CA LYS A 2 -20.28 15.33 -6.71
C LYS A 2 -18.92 14.73 -6.30
N LYS A 3 -17.89 15.56 -6.17
CA LYS A 3 -16.63 15.13 -5.55
C LYS A 3 -16.89 14.72 -4.10
N GLY A 4 -16.06 13.84 -3.55
CA GLY A 4 -16.27 13.34 -2.18
C GLY A 4 -15.15 12.43 -1.73
N ILE A 5 -15.26 11.96 -0.48
CA ILE A 5 -14.28 11.05 0.11
C ILE A 5 -14.92 9.66 0.19
N LEU A 6 -14.24 8.67 -0.38
CA LEU A 6 -14.56 7.26 -0.21
C LEU A 6 -13.64 6.66 0.86
N GLU A 7 -14.22 6.30 1.99
CA GLU A 7 -13.60 5.44 3.00
C GLU A 7 -13.82 3.97 2.62
N VAL A 8 -12.73 3.21 2.61
CA VAL A 8 -12.73 1.76 2.39
C VAL A 8 -12.18 1.08 3.64
N LEU A 9 -12.99 0.25 4.28
CA LEU A 9 -12.60 -0.57 5.42
C LEU A 9 -12.25 -1.98 4.96
N VAL A 10 -10.97 -2.37 5.03
CA VAL A 10 -10.54 -3.74 4.76
C VAL A 10 -10.48 -4.51 6.07
N VAL A 11 -11.39 -5.49 6.24
CA VAL A 11 -11.58 -6.20 7.51
C VAL A 11 -10.70 -7.44 7.60
N ASN A 12 -11.02 -8.47 6.81
CA ASN A 12 -10.34 -9.77 6.83
C ASN A 12 -10.52 -10.52 5.51
N ALA A 13 -9.81 -11.62 5.33
CA ALA A 13 -10.06 -12.58 4.26
C ALA A 13 -10.20 -14.01 4.81
N LYS A 14 -10.87 -14.87 4.05
CA LYS A 14 -11.10 -16.29 4.39
C LYS A 14 -11.01 -17.15 3.13
N GLY A 15 -10.50 -18.38 3.28
CA GLY A 15 -10.45 -19.35 2.19
C GLY A 15 -9.44 -19.03 1.09
N ILE A 16 -8.42 -18.20 1.38
CA ILE A 16 -7.43 -17.71 0.41
C ILE A 16 -6.09 -18.46 0.45
N ILE A 17 -5.99 -19.56 1.21
CA ILE A 17 -4.71 -20.28 1.42
C ILE A 17 -4.27 -21.03 0.16
N HIS A 18 -2.96 -21.05 -0.07
CA HIS A 18 -2.33 -21.96 -1.04
C HIS A 18 -1.92 -23.28 -0.35
N THR A 19 -2.21 -24.40 -0.99
CA THR A 19 -1.90 -25.75 -0.49
C THR A 19 -0.40 -26.04 -0.37
N ASN A 20 0.45 -25.25 -1.06
CA ASN A 20 1.87 -25.54 -1.23
C ASN A 20 2.79 -24.52 -0.50
N LEU A 21 2.29 -23.88 0.55
CA LEU A 21 3.05 -22.91 1.34
C LEU A 21 3.93 -23.61 2.38
N VAL A 22 5.25 -23.41 2.30
CA VAL A 22 6.19 -23.75 3.36
C VAL A 22 6.41 -22.48 4.19
N GLY A 23 6.02 -22.50 5.47
CA GLY A 23 6.11 -21.35 6.37
C GLY A 23 4.75 -20.73 6.71
N THR A 24 4.77 -19.66 7.53
CA THR A 24 3.55 -18.92 7.89
C THR A 24 3.31 -17.82 6.86
N PRO A 25 2.17 -17.80 6.15
CA PRO A 25 1.91 -16.77 5.15
C PRO A 25 1.78 -15.38 5.76
N SER A 26 2.16 -14.37 4.97
CA SER A 26 2.21 -12.96 5.37
C SER A 26 1.47 -12.12 4.34
N TYR A 27 0.19 -11.84 4.58
CA TYR A 27 -0.70 -11.25 3.57
C TYR A 27 -0.81 -9.73 3.66
N TYR A 28 -0.90 -9.06 2.53
CA TYR A 28 -1.29 -7.64 2.43
C TYR A 28 -2.22 -7.43 1.24
N VAL A 29 -2.98 -6.33 1.26
CA VAL A 29 -3.94 -5.99 0.20
C VAL A 29 -3.51 -4.70 -0.47
N ILE A 30 -3.43 -4.74 -1.80
CA ILE A 30 -3.29 -3.55 -2.66
C ILE A 30 -4.69 -3.15 -3.09
N ILE A 31 -5.07 -1.90 -2.82
CA ILE A 31 -6.39 -1.35 -3.05
C ILE A 31 -6.25 -0.25 -4.10
N GLU A 32 -6.89 -0.42 -5.24
CA GLU A 32 -6.84 0.51 -6.36
C GLU A 32 -8.23 1.08 -6.62
N CYS A 33 -8.32 2.41 -6.58
CA CYS A 33 -9.52 3.18 -6.92
C CYS A 33 -9.11 4.23 -7.97
N GLY A 34 -9.45 3.98 -9.24
CA GLY A 34 -8.98 4.83 -10.34
C GLY A 34 -7.45 4.88 -10.39
N THR A 35 -6.87 6.07 -10.27
CA THR A 35 -5.41 6.32 -10.26
C THR A 35 -4.79 6.21 -8.87
N GLN A 36 -5.59 6.11 -7.82
CA GLN A 36 -5.12 6.08 -6.43
C GLN A 36 -4.90 4.65 -5.97
N THR A 37 -3.75 4.39 -5.36
CA THR A 37 -3.39 3.08 -4.79
C THR A 37 -3.06 3.22 -3.32
N ARG A 38 -3.60 2.31 -2.50
CA ARG A 38 -3.30 2.18 -1.06
C ARG A 38 -2.92 0.74 -0.75
N ILE A 39 -2.12 0.54 0.29
CA ILE A 39 -1.62 -0.78 0.69
C ILE A 39 -1.83 -0.96 2.19
N THR A 40 -2.37 -2.12 2.59
CA THR A 40 -2.52 -2.47 4.00
C THR A 40 -1.17 -2.78 4.65
N LYS A 41 -1.16 -2.80 5.99
CA LYS A 41 -0.08 -3.49 6.71
C LYS A 41 -0.10 -4.98 6.37
N VAL A 42 1.02 -5.62 6.64
CA VAL A 42 1.14 -7.07 6.53
C VAL A 42 0.43 -7.71 7.73
N SER A 43 -0.44 -8.68 7.45
CA SER A 43 -1.15 -9.49 8.42
C SER A 43 -0.68 -10.92 8.32
N SER A 44 -0.29 -11.52 9.45
CA SER A 44 0.03 -12.95 9.48
C SER A 44 -1.23 -13.77 9.24
N GLY A 45 -1.17 -14.72 8.32
CA GLY A 45 -2.25 -15.65 8.03
C GLY A 45 -2.40 -16.78 9.05
N LYS A 46 -1.83 -16.64 10.26
CA LYS A 46 -1.96 -17.63 11.33
C LYS A 46 -3.46 -17.91 11.59
N HIS A 47 -3.84 -19.19 11.62
CA HIS A 47 -5.24 -19.64 11.74
C HIS A 47 -6.15 -19.34 10.53
N GLU A 48 -5.57 -19.24 9.34
CA GLU A 48 -6.30 -19.23 8.07
C GLU A 48 -7.20 -18.02 7.81
N LYS A 49 -7.04 -16.97 8.62
CA LYS A 49 -7.93 -15.79 8.62
C LYS A 49 -7.10 -14.53 8.85
N PRO A 50 -6.39 -14.01 7.84
CA PRO A 50 -5.73 -12.73 7.97
C PRO A 50 -6.74 -11.63 8.27
N ARG A 51 -6.33 -10.71 9.15
CA ARG A 51 -7.14 -9.57 9.60
C ARG A 51 -6.32 -8.29 9.48
N TRP A 52 -6.89 -7.28 8.84
CA TRP A 52 -6.28 -5.97 8.70
C TRP A 52 -7.03 -4.96 9.58
N ASN A 53 -8.36 -4.88 9.45
CA ASN A 53 -9.19 -3.87 10.11
C ASN A 53 -8.63 -2.46 9.88
N GLU A 54 -8.26 -2.15 8.63
CA GLU A 54 -7.64 -0.89 8.26
C GLU A 54 -8.59 -0.08 7.36
N LYS A 55 -8.65 1.23 7.61
CA LYS A 55 -9.44 2.18 6.83
C LYS A 55 -8.53 2.98 5.90
N PHE A 56 -9.00 3.20 4.68
CA PHE A 56 -8.30 3.98 3.66
C PHE A 56 -9.22 5.03 3.08
N MET A 57 -8.69 6.24 2.91
CA MET A 57 -9.41 7.36 2.33
C MET A 57 -8.94 7.62 0.90
N PHE A 58 -9.91 7.73 -0.01
CA PHE A 58 -9.74 8.11 -1.40
C PHE A 58 -10.49 9.41 -1.64
N ASP A 59 -9.76 10.46 -2.03
CA ASP A 59 -10.36 11.75 -2.39
C ASP A 59 -10.74 11.69 -3.86
N LEU A 60 -12.03 11.56 -4.15
CA LEU A 60 -12.55 11.38 -5.50
C LEU A 60 -13.01 12.72 -6.06
N SER A 61 -12.38 13.14 -7.15
CA SER A 61 -12.86 14.27 -7.93
C SER A 61 -14.20 13.95 -8.60
N GLU A 62 -14.88 14.97 -9.13
CA GLU A 62 -16.09 14.73 -9.94
C GLU A 62 -15.80 13.83 -11.16
N PHE A 63 -14.61 13.94 -11.74
CA PHE A 63 -14.17 13.06 -12.82
C PHE A 63 -13.98 11.63 -12.33
N ASP A 64 -13.35 11.45 -11.17
CA ASP A 64 -13.17 10.12 -10.59
C ASP A 64 -14.50 9.47 -10.24
N CYS A 65 -15.45 10.21 -9.66
CA CYS A 65 -16.77 9.68 -9.35
C CYS A 65 -17.52 9.21 -10.60
N LYS A 66 -17.37 9.92 -11.74
CA LYS A 66 -18.01 9.55 -13.01
C LYS A 66 -17.36 8.35 -13.70
N ASN A 67 -16.03 8.17 -13.54
CA ASN A 67 -15.27 7.17 -14.29
C ASN A 67 -14.83 5.95 -13.45
N SER A 68 -14.72 6.08 -12.13
CA SER A 68 -14.32 5.01 -11.22
C SER A 68 -15.53 4.14 -10.89
N THR A 69 -15.73 3.11 -11.71
CA THR A 69 -16.87 2.20 -11.56
C THR A 69 -16.63 1.07 -10.57
N TYR A 70 -15.36 0.78 -10.22
CA TYR A 70 -15.00 -0.31 -9.32
C TYR A 70 -13.75 -0.02 -8.50
N LEU A 71 -13.68 -0.67 -7.33
CA LEU A 71 -12.49 -0.86 -6.52
C LEU A 71 -11.86 -2.21 -6.89
N LYS A 72 -10.54 -2.24 -7.05
CA LYS A 72 -9.79 -3.49 -7.22
C LYS A 72 -8.96 -3.75 -5.96
N CYS A 73 -9.17 -4.92 -5.36
CA CYS A 73 -8.45 -5.37 -4.17
C CYS A 73 -7.64 -6.61 -4.50
N ARG A 74 -6.31 -6.49 -4.58
CA ARG A 74 -5.39 -7.59 -4.85
C ARG A 74 -4.77 -8.07 -3.55
N ILE A 75 -4.95 -9.33 -3.23
CA ILE A 75 -4.33 -9.98 -2.06
C ILE A 75 -2.99 -10.54 -2.50
N MET A 76 -1.96 -10.21 -1.73
CA MET A 76 -0.58 -10.60 -1.98
C MET A 76 -0.04 -11.32 -0.74
N ASP A 77 0.83 -12.31 -0.94
CA ASP A 77 1.60 -13.00 0.07
C ASP A 77 3.08 -12.62 -0.06
N LYS A 78 3.63 -12.02 0.99
CA LYS A 78 5.02 -11.55 1.04
C LYS A 78 6.02 -12.71 1.02
N GLU A 79 5.65 -13.88 1.50
CA GLU A 79 6.55 -15.04 1.59
C GLU A 79 6.62 -15.81 0.26
N LEU A 80 5.69 -15.58 -0.66
CA LEU A 80 5.63 -16.26 -1.95
C LEU A 80 6.42 -15.51 -3.03
N PHE A 81 7.54 -16.08 -3.46
CA PHE A 81 8.29 -15.57 -4.61
C PHE A 81 7.67 -15.92 -5.97
N ARG A 82 6.79 -16.94 -6.04
CA ARG A 82 6.11 -17.35 -7.29
C ARG A 82 5.00 -16.37 -7.64
N ASN A 83 4.87 -16.01 -8.92
CA ASN A 83 3.89 -15.04 -9.44
C ASN A 83 3.88 -13.71 -8.66
N ALA A 84 5.05 -13.25 -8.21
CA ALA A 84 5.21 -12.06 -7.37
C ALA A 84 4.36 -12.07 -6.07
N GLY A 85 3.96 -13.26 -5.60
CA GLY A 85 3.15 -13.42 -4.39
C GLY A 85 1.66 -13.19 -4.59
N PHE A 86 1.14 -13.20 -5.81
CA PHE A 86 -0.30 -13.01 -6.05
C PHE A 86 -1.15 -14.16 -5.49
N VAL A 87 -2.12 -13.84 -4.63
CA VAL A 87 -3.06 -14.79 -4.01
C VAL A 87 -4.40 -14.80 -4.71
N GLY A 88 -4.92 -13.62 -5.07
CA GLY A 88 -6.21 -13.45 -5.71
C GLY A 88 -6.64 -11.98 -5.75
N GLU A 89 -7.71 -11.71 -6.50
CA GLU A 89 -8.26 -10.36 -6.68
C GLU A 89 -9.77 -10.35 -6.43
N ALA A 90 -10.26 -9.28 -5.79
CA ALA A 90 -11.68 -8.95 -5.75
C ALA A 90 -11.91 -7.64 -6.54
N LYS A 91 -12.89 -7.65 -7.44
CA LYS A 91 -13.36 -6.47 -8.18
C LYS A 91 -14.74 -6.09 -7.68
N ILE A 92 -14.86 -4.92 -7.06
CA ILE A 92 -16.07 -4.50 -6.34
C ILE A 92 -16.62 -3.27 -7.02
N PHE A 93 -17.83 -3.35 -7.56
CA PHE A 93 -18.48 -2.21 -8.20
C PHE A 93 -18.99 -1.22 -7.15
N ILE A 94 -18.50 0.02 -7.22
CA ILE A 94 -18.82 1.08 -6.27
C ILE A 94 -19.68 2.19 -6.89
N GLY A 95 -19.98 2.12 -8.18
CA GLY A 95 -20.73 3.17 -8.89
C GLY A 95 -22.09 3.51 -8.25
N GLY A 96 -22.82 2.51 -7.74
CA GLY A 96 -24.06 2.72 -7.01
C GLY A 96 -23.86 3.50 -5.71
N ILE A 97 -22.82 3.15 -4.94
CA ILE A 97 -22.44 3.85 -3.69
C ILE A 97 -22.11 5.32 -3.98
N LEU A 98 -21.34 5.58 -5.03
CA LEU A 98 -20.95 6.94 -5.43
C LEU A 98 -22.15 7.76 -5.93
N LEU A 99 -23.07 7.13 -6.67
CA LEU A 99 -24.28 7.78 -7.16
C LEU A 99 -25.19 8.19 -6.00
N GLU A 100 -25.58 7.22 -5.18
CA GLU A 100 -26.52 7.41 -4.08
C GLU A 100 -25.94 8.38 -3.03
N GLY A 101 -24.67 8.21 -2.66
CA GLY A 101 -24.01 9.13 -1.74
C GLY A 101 -23.81 10.54 -2.31
N SER A 102 -23.68 10.69 -3.63
CA SER A 102 -23.67 12.03 -4.27
C SER A 102 -25.00 12.76 -4.15
N GLU A 103 -26.11 12.01 -4.18
CA GLU A 103 -27.48 12.53 -4.13
C GLU A 103 -27.92 12.81 -2.69
N GLN A 104 -27.67 11.86 -1.78
CA GLN A 104 -28.10 11.94 -0.38
C GLN A 104 -27.14 12.75 0.51
N GLY A 105 -25.88 12.90 0.10
CA GLY A 105 -24.84 13.62 0.84
C GLY A 105 -23.82 12.69 1.49
N ASP A 106 -24.26 11.55 2.01
CA ASP A 106 -23.41 10.46 2.46
C ASP A 106 -24.13 9.11 2.36
N ILE A 107 -23.37 8.03 2.40
CA ILE A 107 -23.87 6.65 2.45
C ILE A 107 -22.84 5.76 3.15
N GLU A 108 -23.31 4.80 3.94
CA GLU A 108 -22.47 3.82 4.63
C GLU A 108 -22.97 2.40 4.34
N ILE A 109 -22.06 1.55 3.90
CA ILE A 109 -22.29 0.15 3.58
C ILE A 109 -21.51 -0.69 4.59
N GLU A 110 -22.27 -1.42 5.40
CA GLU A 110 -21.73 -2.35 6.38
C GLU A 110 -20.79 -3.37 5.72
N PRO A 111 -19.70 -3.79 6.41
CA PRO A 111 -18.75 -4.70 5.82
C PRO A 111 -19.37 -6.01 5.34
N ALA A 112 -19.22 -6.31 4.05
CA ALA A 112 -19.75 -7.48 3.36
C ALA A 112 -18.63 -8.32 2.74
N ALA A 113 -18.90 -9.60 2.48
CA ALA A 113 -17.95 -10.51 1.84
C ALA A 113 -18.02 -10.39 0.32
N TYR A 114 -16.86 -10.23 -0.31
CA TYR A 114 -16.69 -10.19 -1.76
C TYR A 114 -15.84 -11.37 -2.22
N ASN A 115 -16.22 -11.96 -3.35
CA ASN A 115 -15.49 -13.08 -3.92
C ASN A 115 -14.10 -12.66 -4.37
N VAL A 116 -13.12 -13.47 -4.00
CA VAL A 116 -11.75 -13.37 -4.49
C VAL A 116 -11.59 -14.41 -5.58
N VAL A 117 -10.98 -14.04 -6.69
CA VAL A 117 -10.73 -14.93 -7.83
C VAL A 117 -9.25 -14.94 -8.22
N LEU A 118 -8.83 -16.05 -8.84
CA LEU A 118 -7.52 -16.17 -9.47
C LEU A 118 -7.52 -15.49 -10.86
N GLN A 119 -6.36 -15.49 -11.53
CA GLN A 119 -6.20 -14.92 -12.87
C GLN A 119 -7.07 -15.60 -13.94
N ASP A 120 -7.35 -16.90 -13.76
CA ASP A 120 -8.24 -17.69 -14.61
C ASP A 120 -9.73 -17.56 -14.22
N HIS A 121 -10.05 -16.61 -13.33
CA HIS A 121 -11.39 -16.37 -12.76
C HIS A 121 -11.92 -17.49 -11.85
N THR A 122 -11.11 -18.49 -11.50
CA THR A 122 -11.48 -19.51 -10.53
C THR A 122 -11.67 -18.89 -9.15
N TYR A 123 -12.75 -19.25 -8.45
CA TYR A 123 -13.04 -18.79 -7.10
C TYR A 123 -11.94 -19.18 -6.10
N LYS A 124 -11.52 -18.23 -5.27
CA LYS A 124 -10.46 -18.36 -4.26
C LYS A 124 -10.83 -17.66 -2.96
N GLY A 125 -11.96 -18.06 -2.37
CA GLY A 125 -12.39 -17.53 -1.08
C GLY A 125 -12.95 -16.11 -1.17
N GLN A 126 -12.83 -15.35 -0.09
CA GLN A 126 -13.51 -14.07 0.06
C GLN A 126 -12.72 -13.07 0.89
N ILE A 127 -12.91 -11.79 0.59
CA ILE A 127 -12.42 -10.64 1.35
C ILE A 127 -13.62 -9.83 1.88
N LYS A 128 -13.56 -9.43 3.15
CA LYS A 128 -14.62 -8.63 3.79
C LYS A 128 -14.25 -7.16 3.76
N ILE A 129 -15.07 -6.35 3.09
CA ILE A 129 -14.84 -4.91 2.88
C ILE A 129 -16.10 -4.12 3.21
N GLY A 130 -15.95 -2.97 3.87
CA GLY A 130 -17.02 -1.98 4.08
C GLY A 130 -16.69 -0.66 3.39
N PHE A 131 -17.72 0.16 3.18
CA PHE A 131 -17.59 1.42 2.47
C PHE A 131 -18.32 2.53 3.20
N LYS A 132 -17.77 3.74 3.16
CA LYS A 132 -18.51 4.96 3.48
C LYS A 132 -18.13 6.02 2.47
N PHE A 133 -19.11 6.64 1.85
CA PHE A 133 -18.88 7.76 0.94
C PHE A 133 -19.51 9.01 1.52
N ILE A 134 -18.78 10.12 1.49
CA ILE A 134 -19.24 11.42 1.93
C ILE A 134 -19.02 12.43 0.80
N ALA A 135 -20.08 13.02 0.28
CA ALA A 135 -20.01 14.07 -0.72
C ALA A 135 -19.43 15.35 -0.09
N ASN A 136 -18.45 15.97 -0.77
CA ASN A 136 -17.85 17.23 -0.36
C ASN A 136 -18.78 18.39 -0.72
N ASN A 137 -19.87 18.53 0.04
CA ASN A 137 -20.79 19.68 -0.02
C ASN A 137 -20.61 20.64 1.17
N ASN A 138 -19.90 20.20 2.21
CA ASN A 138 -19.80 20.88 3.51
C ASN A 138 -18.33 21.09 3.89
N GLU A 139 -17.99 22.33 4.25
CA GLU A 139 -16.67 22.79 4.72
C GLU A 139 -16.14 22.05 5.97
N LYS A 140 -16.96 21.20 6.60
CA LYS A 140 -16.64 20.45 7.82
C LYS A 140 -15.46 19.48 7.70
N TYR A 141 -15.15 18.96 6.50
CA TYR A 141 -14.03 18.01 6.32
C TYR A 141 -12.65 18.65 6.14
N LEU A 142 -12.56 19.98 6.05
CA LEU A 142 -11.26 20.67 5.97
C LEU A 142 -10.56 20.79 7.33
N ILE A 143 -11.24 20.45 8.43
CA ILE A 143 -10.76 20.70 9.80
C ILE A 143 -10.11 19.44 10.43
N GLU A 144 -10.35 18.25 9.88
CA GLU A 144 -9.82 16.98 10.44
C GLU A 144 -8.95 16.19 9.44
N LYS A 145 -7.84 16.78 8.98
CA LYS A 145 -6.72 15.97 8.46
C LYS A 145 -5.74 15.67 9.61
N PRO A 146 -5.67 14.45 10.15
CA PRO A 146 -4.50 14.04 10.90
C PRO A 146 -3.34 13.85 9.93
N ASP A 147 -2.23 14.54 10.20
CA ASP A 147 -0.96 14.44 9.47
C ASP A 147 -0.48 12.98 9.37
N GLN A 148 -0.70 12.37 8.20
CA GLN A 148 0.06 11.21 7.75
C GLN A 148 0.46 11.38 6.28
N PHE A 149 1.28 12.40 6.03
CA PHE A 149 2.22 12.38 4.91
C PHE A 149 3.64 12.30 5.50
N LYS A 150 4.12 11.07 5.74
CA LYS A 150 5.56 10.81 5.61
C LYS A 150 5.79 10.24 4.23
N ALA A 151 6.14 11.12 3.29
CA ALA A 151 6.73 10.73 2.03
C ALA A 151 8.02 9.95 2.33
N SER A 152 7.99 8.64 2.13
CA SER A 152 9.21 7.86 1.96
C SER A 152 9.71 8.14 0.55
N GLU A 153 10.58 9.13 0.40
CA GLU A 153 11.39 9.30 -0.81
C GLU A 153 12.30 8.07 -0.94
N LYS A 154 12.04 7.25 -1.96
CA LYS A 154 13.04 6.32 -2.48
C LYS A 154 14.08 7.16 -3.23
N LYS A 155 15.31 7.22 -2.71
CA LYS A 155 16.45 7.66 -3.49
C LYS A 155 16.81 6.58 -4.50
N GLU A 156 16.51 6.84 -5.76
CA GLU A 156 17.14 6.18 -6.90
C GLU A 156 18.63 6.54 -6.92
N SER A 157 19.48 5.53 -6.89
CA SER A 157 20.91 5.65 -7.13
C SER A 157 21.16 5.72 -8.63
N SER A 158 21.53 6.89 -9.14
CA SER A 158 22.11 7.02 -10.48
C SER A 158 23.29 8.00 -10.45
N SER A 159 24.49 7.41 -10.35
CA SER A 159 25.65 7.67 -11.21
C SER A 159 25.99 9.12 -11.62
N ASN A 160 27.18 9.54 -11.15
CA ASN A 160 28.19 10.40 -11.78
C ASN A 160 28.26 11.91 -11.49
N SER A 161 29.27 12.23 -10.66
CA SER A 161 30.46 13.03 -11.03
C SER A 161 30.57 14.49 -10.51
N ILE A 162 31.64 14.67 -9.71
CA ILE A 162 32.60 15.78 -9.62
C ILE A 162 32.05 17.16 -9.20
N PHE A 163 32.49 17.67 -8.03
CA PHE A 163 33.36 18.84 -7.88
C PHE A 163 33.38 19.32 -6.41
N GLY A 164 34.56 19.19 -5.80
CA GLY A 164 35.15 20.08 -4.80
C GLY A 164 34.29 20.53 -3.61
N TRP A 165 34.44 19.83 -2.48
CA TRP A 165 34.51 20.46 -1.15
C TRP A 165 35.72 19.86 -0.41
N ILE A 166 36.89 20.28 -0.88
CA ILE A 166 38.11 20.26 -0.06
C ILE A 166 37.88 21.28 1.07
N TRP A 167 38.61 21.08 2.18
CA TRP A 167 38.86 21.99 3.30
C TRP A 167 37.97 21.78 4.53
N ARG A 168 38.34 20.78 5.36
CA ARG A 168 38.52 20.90 6.82
C ARG A 168 38.65 19.52 7.46
N ILE A 169 39.86 18.95 7.48
CA ILE A 169 40.37 18.27 8.68
C ILE A 169 41.85 18.64 8.78
N SER A 170 42.18 19.21 9.94
CA SER A 170 43.40 19.89 10.28
C SER A 170 44.55 18.92 10.58
N LEU A 171 45.74 19.38 10.21
CA LEU A 171 47.08 18.90 10.55
C LEU A 171 47.21 18.47 12.01
N TRP A 172 47.36 17.17 12.25
CA TRP A 172 48.20 16.64 13.33
C TRP A 172 48.58 15.20 13.01
N LYS A 173 49.85 14.87 13.30
CA LYS A 173 50.53 13.58 13.12
C LYS A 173 51.25 13.38 11.78
N ILE A 174 52.15 14.31 11.47
CA ILE A 174 53.42 13.98 10.83
C ILE A 174 54.50 14.42 11.82
N LEU A 175 55.19 13.44 12.42
CA LEU A 175 56.56 13.43 12.94
C LEU A 175 56.68 12.25 13.92
N PHE A 176 57.83 11.56 13.85
CA PHE A 176 58.16 10.26 14.45
C PHE A 176 57.71 9.05 13.64
N PHE A 177 58.54 8.64 12.68
CA PHE A 177 59.38 7.46 12.88
C PHE A 177 60.49 7.47 11.82
N CYS A 178 61.71 7.76 12.27
CA CYS A 178 62.93 7.50 11.53
C CYS A 178 63.63 6.32 12.20
N GLN A 179 64.17 5.42 11.38
CA GLN A 179 65.02 4.27 11.69
C GLN A 179 64.35 3.07 12.39
N HIS A 180 64.26 1.93 11.69
CA HIS A 180 65.25 0.85 11.87
C HIS A 180 65.06 -0.31 10.86
N LYS A 181 66.20 -0.84 10.39
CA LYS A 181 66.50 -2.22 9.91
C LYS A 181 66.19 -2.65 8.46
N SER A 182 67.24 -2.52 7.63
CA SER A 182 67.90 -3.58 6.81
C SER A 182 67.29 -4.99 6.78
N SER A 183 67.01 -5.56 5.60
CA SER A 183 67.88 -6.54 4.91
C SER A 183 67.24 -7.12 3.63
N LYS A 184 68.08 -7.72 2.79
CA LYS A 184 67.91 -8.18 1.39
C LYS A 184 67.10 -9.47 1.18
N SER A 185 66.45 -9.59 0.01
CA SER A 185 66.51 -10.70 -0.98
C SER A 185 65.51 -10.32 -2.11
N HIS A 186 65.71 -10.52 -3.40
CA HIS A 186 66.54 -11.44 -4.17
C HIS A 186 66.87 -10.79 -5.54
#